data_AF-A0A1W9SF15-F1
#
_entry.id   AF-A0A1W9SF15-F1
#
_cell.length_a   1.000
_cell.length_b   1.000
_cell.length_c   1.000
_cell.angle_alpha   90.00
_cell.angle_beta   90.00
_cell.angle_gamma   90.00
#
_symmetry.space_group_name_H-M   'P 1'
#
loop_
_entity.id
_entity.type
_entity.pdbx_description
1 polymer ?
#
loop_
_entity_poly.entity_id
_entity_poly.type
_entity_poly.pdbx_seq_one_letter_code
_entity_poly.pdbx_strand_id
1 'polypeptide(L)'
;MSFCTAINCMDGRVQIPVIDFLKKRFNVKFVDVISEPGPNKILCEKANLTLINSILDRVKISVEKHQSVGLAITGHFDCAGNPTNFEKQREHIFESIKLLRQHYAEIPIIGLWVDENWKVHELPDLTVEHAK
;
A
#
# COMPACT_ATOMS: atom_id res chain seq x y z
N MET A 1 -2.36 6.04 -21.12
CA MET A 1 -1.13 5.89 -20.29
C MET A 1 -1.46 4.88 -19.20
N SER A 2 -0.54 4.00 -18.79
CA SER A 2 -0.80 2.96 -17.79
C SER A 2 -0.29 3.39 -16.41
N PHE A 3 -1.14 3.22 -15.38
CA PHE A 3 -0.90 3.64 -14.00
C PHE A 3 -1.15 2.48 -13.03
N CYS A 4 -0.42 2.46 -11.93
CA CYS A 4 -0.85 1.78 -10.70
C CYS A 4 -0.76 2.76 -9.52
N THR A 5 -1.33 2.41 -8.37
CA THR A 5 -1.35 3.25 -7.18
C THR A 5 -0.52 2.62 -6.06
N ALA A 6 0.29 3.42 -5.38
CA ALA A 6 1.01 3.02 -4.19
C ALA A 6 0.57 3.90 -3.02
N ILE A 7 0.04 3.29 -1.96
CA ILE A 7 -0.08 3.92 -0.65
C ILE A 7 1.21 3.61 0.11
N ASN A 8 2.08 4.62 0.26
CA ASN A 8 3.46 4.45 0.70
C ASN A 8 3.84 5.42 1.81
N CYS A 9 4.87 5.10 2.58
CA CYS A 9 5.38 6.02 3.59
C CYS A 9 6.07 7.22 2.94
N MET A 10 6.00 8.41 3.55
CA MET A 10 6.75 9.60 3.09
C MET A 10 8.28 9.49 3.20
N ASP A 11 8.79 8.43 3.82
CA ASP A 11 10.21 8.14 3.88
C ASP A 11 10.82 8.05 2.47
N GLY A 12 11.79 8.93 2.18
CA GLY A 12 12.43 9.00 0.87
C GLY A 12 13.16 7.72 0.48
N ARG A 13 13.62 6.92 1.46
CA ARG A 13 14.37 5.68 1.24
C ARG A 13 13.53 4.60 0.54
N VAL A 14 12.20 4.63 0.73
CA VAL A 14 11.29 3.60 0.18
C VAL A 14 10.63 4.01 -1.14
N GLN A 15 10.74 5.27 -1.56
CA GLN A 15 10.02 5.79 -2.73
C GLN A 15 10.41 5.07 -4.02
N ILE A 16 11.68 5.16 -4.41
CA ILE A 16 12.17 4.58 -5.67
C ILE A 16 12.07 3.04 -5.67
N PRO A 17 12.46 2.30 -4.62
CA PRO A 17 12.32 0.86 -4.59
C PRO A 17 10.88 0.39 -4.84
N VAL A 18 9.90 1.04 -4.20
CA VAL A 18 8.47 0.70 -4.36
C VAL A 18 7.97 1.04 -5.77
N ILE A 19 8.32 2.22 -6.29
CA ILE A 19 7.94 2.64 -7.65
C ILE A 19 8.49 1.65 -8.68
N ASP A 20 9.76 1.28 -8.59
CA ASP A 20 10.40 0.38 -9.57
C ASP A 20 9.86 -1.04 -9.47
N PHE A 21 9.58 -1.53 -8.26
CA PHE A 21 8.91 -2.81 -8.05
C PHE A 21 7.53 -2.81 -8.75
N LEU A 22 6.72 -1.79 -8.49
CA LEU A 22 5.34 -1.73 -8.98
C LEU A 22 5.24 -1.54 -10.49
N LYS A 23 6.12 -0.73 -11.10
CA LYS A 23 6.21 -0.62 -12.56
C LYS A 23 6.43 -1.97 -13.22
N LYS A 24 7.33 -2.79 -12.66
CA LYS A 24 7.59 -4.15 -13.15
C LYS A 24 6.42 -5.09 -12.88
N ARG A 25 5.90 -5.07 -11.65
CA ARG A 25 4.83 -5.98 -11.18
C ARG A 25 3.50 -5.81 -11.93
N PHE A 26 3.16 -4.57 -12.29
CA PHE A 26 1.91 -4.24 -13.00
C PHE A 26 2.12 -3.89 -14.47
N ASN A 27 3.36 -3.89 -14.96
CA ASN A 27 3.73 -3.46 -16.31
C ASN A 27 3.19 -2.05 -16.67
N VAL A 28 3.40 -1.09 -15.76
CA VAL A 28 2.91 0.29 -15.89
C VAL A 28 4.03 1.29 -16.09
N LYS A 29 3.71 2.43 -16.72
CA LYS A 29 4.68 3.52 -16.91
C LYS A 29 4.77 4.45 -15.70
N PHE A 30 3.65 4.63 -14.98
CA PHE A 30 3.53 5.59 -13.89
C PHE A 30 2.97 4.93 -12.64
N VAL A 31 3.38 5.46 -11.48
CA VAL A 31 2.90 5.04 -10.17
C VAL A 31 2.42 6.28 -9.45
N ASP A 32 1.14 6.37 -9.16
CA ASP A 32 0.60 7.44 -8.30
C ASP A 32 0.91 7.09 -6.86
N VAL A 33 1.69 7.92 -6.17
CA VAL A 33 2.09 7.68 -4.80
C VAL A 33 1.25 8.53 -3.85
N ILE A 34 0.40 7.87 -3.06
CA ILE A 34 -0.33 8.48 -1.96
C ILE A 34 0.50 8.31 -0.70
N SER A 35 1.08 9.41 -0.23
CA SER A 35 2.13 9.39 0.78
C SER A 35 1.67 9.97 2.12
N GLU A 36 1.95 9.27 3.20
CA GLU A 36 1.76 9.69 4.61
C GLU A 36 2.85 9.05 5.49
N PRO A 37 3.13 9.53 6.72
CA PRO A 37 3.96 8.77 7.65
C PRO A 37 3.20 7.53 8.16
N GLY A 38 3.69 6.33 7.86
CA GLY A 38 3.10 5.06 8.34
C GLY A 38 1.66 4.80 7.88
N PRO A 39 1.34 4.85 6.57
CA PRO A 39 -0.03 4.77 6.09
C PRO A 39 -0.71 3.43 6.38
N ASN A 40 0.05 2.34 6.45
CA ASN A 40 -0.46 1.03 6.87
C ASN A 40 -1.04 1.07 8.28
N LYS A 41 -0.43 1.82 9.20
CA LYS A 41 -0.98 2.03 10.55
C LYS A 41 -2.25 2.85 10.51
N ILE A 42 -2.23 3.98 9.77
CA ILE A 42 -3.36 4.91 9.66
C ILE A 42 -4.62 4.18 9.18
N LEU A 43 -4.50 3.39 8.11
CA LEU A 43 -5.62 2.64 7.54
C LEU A 43 -6.06 1.47 8.43
N CYS A 44 -5.13 0.82 9.13
CA CYS A 44 -5.45 -0.27 10.05
C CYS A 44 -6.19 0.20 11.30
N GLU A 45 -5.66 1.19 12.02
CA GLU A 45 -6.17 1.60 13.33
C GLU A 45 -7.51 2.34 13.26
N LYS A 46 -7.82 2.95 12.12
CA LYS A 46 -9.08 3.67 11.88
C LYS A 46 -9.36 4.82 12.88
N ALA A 47 -8.30 5.34 13.52
CA ALA A 47 -8.41 6.34 14.57
C ALA A 47 -8.69 7.77 14.04
N ASN A 48 -8.29 8.08 12.81
CA ASN A 48 -8.47 9.39 12.18
C ASN A 48 -9.22 9.27 10.85
N LEU A 49 -10.55 9.34 10.90
CA LEU A 49 -11.42 9.20 9.73
C LEU A 49 -11.18 10.30 8.69
N THR A 50 -10.85 11.52 9.10
CA THR A 50 -10.56 12.62 8.17
C THR A 50 -9.34 12.30 7.30
N LEU A 51 -8.26 11.81 7.93
CA LEU A 51 -7.05 11.42 7.20
C LEU A 51 -7.29 10.20 6.31
N ILE A 52 -8.05 9.21 6.79
CA ILE A 52 -8.41 8.03 6.00
C ILE A 52 -9.23 8.43 4.77
N ASN A 53 -10.24 9.26 4.93
CA ASN A 53 -11.04 9.76 3.81
C ASN A 53 -10.18 10.53 2.81
N SER A 54 -9.24 11.35 3.27
CA SER A 54 -8.28 12.03 2.39
C SER A 54 -7.40 11.06 1.59
N ILE A 55 -6.97 9.94 2.17
CA ILE A 55 -6.24 8.89 1.44
C ILE A 55 -7.17 8.25 0.41
N LEU A 56 -8.38 7.84 0.79
CA LEU A 56 -9.35 7.20 -0.10
C LEU A 56 -9.77 8.11 -1.26
N ASP A 57 -9.98 9.41 -1.03
CA ASP A 57 -10.31 10.37 -2.09
C ASP A 57 -9.18 10.48 -3.13
N ARG A 58 -7.92 10.49 -2.69
CA ARG A 58 -6.75 10.51 -3.59
C ARG A 58 -6.59 9.17 -4.34
N VAL A 59 -6.82 8.04 -3.68
CA VAL A 59 -6.83 6.71 -4.34
C VAL A 59 -7.95 6.65 -5.38
N LYS A 60 -9.15 7.16 -5.05
CA LYS A 60 -10.29 7.22 -5.98
C LYS A 60 -9.93 7.96 -7.26
N ILE A 61 -9.21 9.08 -7.19
CA ILE A 61 -8.74 9.80 -8.39
C ILE A 61 -7.82 8.90 -9.23
N SER A 62 -6.86 8.22 -8.62
CA SER A 62 -5.96 7.31 -9.33
C SER A 62 -6.71 6.15 -10.00
N VAL A 63 -7.64 5.53 -9.28
CA VAL A 63 -8.46 4.41 -9.79
C VAL A 63 -9.41 4.88 -10.90
N GLU A 64 -10.21 5.93 -10.67
CA GLU A 64 -11.27 6.33 -11.60
C GLU A 64 -10.78 7.20 -12.76
N LYS A 65 -9.82 8.10 -12.54
CA LYS A 65 -9.36 9.05 -13.57
C LYS A 65 -8.13 8.54 -14.31
N HIS A 66 -7.18 7.96 -13.59
CA HIS A 66 -5.97 7.40 -14.22
C HIS A 66 -6.15 5.92 -14.61
N GLN A 67 -7.28 5.30 -14.25
CA GLN A 67 -7.59 3.91 -14.57
C GLN A 67 -6.49 2.97 -14.05
N SER A 68 -6.11 3.21 -12.79
CA SER A 68 -5.07 2.45 -12.10
C SER A 68 -5.37 0.96 -12.13
N VAL A 69 -4.42 0.16 -12.64
CA VAL A 69 -4.61 -1.29 -12.86
C VAL A 69 -4.31 -2.13 -11.62
N GLY A 70 -3.89 -1.50 -10.52
CA GLY A 70 -3.53 -2.17 -9.28
C GLY A 70 -3.20 -1.20 -8.17
N LEU A 71 -3.40 -1.63 -6.93
CA LEU A 71 -3.17 -0.86 -5.71
C LEU A 71 -2.22 -1.62 -4.79
N ALA A 72 -1.26 -0.91 -4.22
CA ALA A 72 -0.36 -1.47 -3.21
C ALA A 72 -0.40 -0.65 -1.92
N ILE A 73 -0.36 -1.32 -0.77
CA ILE A 73 -0.13 -0.69 0.53
C ILE A 73 1.20 -1.20 1.10
N THR A 74 2.05 -0.27 1.52
CA THR A 74 3.44 -0.57 1.90
C THR A 74 3.70 -0.27 3.38
N GLY A 75 4.32 -1.23 4.08
CA GLY A 75 5.05 -0.98 5.33
C GLY A 75 6.56 -1.11 5.10
N HIS A 76 7.37 -0.61 6.03
CA HIS A 76 8.81 -0.69 5.90
C HIS A 76 9.56 -0.76 7.22
N PHE A 77 10.77 -1.32 7.15
CA PHE A 77 11.74 -1.33 8.23
C PHE A 77 12.08 0.10 8.69
N ASP A 78 12.25 0.29 10.00
CA ASP A 78 12.67 1.57 10.59
C ASP A 78 11.72 2.75 10.26
N CYS A 79 10.41 2.51 10.37
CA CYS A 79 9.38 3.52 10.10
C CYS A 79 9.06 4.37 11.33
N ALA A 80 9.35 5.68 11.28
CA ALA A 80 8.97 6.61 12.36
C ALA A 80 7.45 6.80 12.50
N GLY A 81 6.69 6.74 11.39
CA GLY A 81 5.23 6.83 11.39
C GLY A 81 4.52 5.56 11.85
N ASN A 82 5.24 4.44 11.86
CA ASN A 82 4.76 3.15 12.36
C ASN A 82 5.91 2.43 13.09
N PRO A 83 6.26 2.85 14.33
CA PRO A 83 7.44 2.38 15.05
C PRO A 83 7.19 1.01 15.70
N THR A 84 6.83 0.03 14.87
CA THR A 84 6.56 -1.35 15.26
C THR A 84 7.37 -2.32 14.40
N ASN A 85 7.53 -3.55 14.88
CA ASN A 85 8.30 -4.58 14.20
C ASN A 85 7.58 -5.09 12.93
N PHE A 86 8.28 -5.92 12.14
CA PHE A 86 7.75 -6.51 10.91
C PHE A 86 6.40 -7.20 11.11
N GLU A 87 6.27 -8.08 12.11
CA GLU A 87 5.04 -8.82 12.37
C GLU A 87 3.85 -7.88 12.57
N LYS A 88 4.01 -6.83 13.36
CA LYS A 88 2.94 -5.88 13.63
C LYS A 88 2.62 -5.01 12.41
N GLN A 89 3.64 -4.57 11.67
CA GLN A 89 3.40 -3.85 10.42
C GLN A 89 2.74 -4.74 9.35
N ARG A 90 3.04 -6.05 9.33
CA ARG A 90 2.40 -7.03 8.46
C ARG A 90 0.89 -7.12 8.76
N GLU A 91 0.52 -7.21 10.04
CA GLU A 91 -0.90 -7.13 10.44
C GLU A 91 -1.55 -5.83 9.96
N HIS A 92 -0.89 -4.69 10.16
CA HIS A 92 -1.40 -3.39 9.71
C HIS A 92 -1.62 -3.34 8.19
N ILE A 93 -0.69 -3.90 7.41
CA ILE A 93 -0.82 -4.01 5.95
C ILE A 93 -2.06 -4.85 5.61
N PHE A 94 -2.24 -6.00 6.23
CA PHE A 94 -3.37 -6.89 5.93
C PHE A 94 -4.73 -6.29 6.29
N GLU A 95 -4.85 -5.65 7.45
CA GLU A 95 -6.08 -4.92 7.81
C GLU A 95 -6.35 -3.73 6.87
N SER A 96 -5.29 -3.07 6.40
CA SER A 96 -5.41 -2.03 5.38
C SER A 96 -5.94 -2.59 4.06
N ILE A 97 -5.44 -3.76 3.61
CA ILE A 97 -5.96 -4.44 2.41
C ILE A 97 -7.44 -4.77 2.57
N LYS A 98 -7.85 -5.29 3.73
CA LYS A 98 -9.27 -5.58 4.00
C LYS A 98 -10.14 -4.32 3.85
N LEU A 99 -9.70 -3.20 4.42
CA LEU A 99 -10.39 -1.91 4.25
C LEU A 99 -10.45 -1.50 2.78
N LEU A 100 -9.30 -1.50 2.08
CA LEU A 100 -9.24 -1.06 0.68
C LEU A 100 -10.10 -1.94 -0.24
N ARG A 101 -10.20 -3.25 0.01
CA ARG A 101 -11.09 -4.16 -0.75
C ARG A 101 -12.57 -3.82 -0.61
N GLN A 102 -12.99 -3.18 0.49
CA GLN A 102 -14.37 -2.70 0.64
C GLN A 102 -14.69 -1.56 -0.32
N HIS A 103 -13.67 -0.83 -0.79
CA HIS A 103 -13.81 0.31 -1.70
C HIS A 103 -13.43 -0.01 -3.14
N TYR A 104 -12.49 -0.93 -3.38
CA TYR A 104 -11.88 -1.20 -4.69
C TYR A 104 -11.80 -2.70 -4.99
N ALA A 105 -12.93 -3.37 -5.09
CA ALA A 105 -12.99 -4.83 -5.25
C ALA A 105 -12.53 -5.36 -6.62
N GLU A 106 -12.54 -4.51 -7.66
CA GLU A 106 -12.32 -4.93 -9.05
C GLU A 106 -10.86 -4.87 -9.50
N ILE A 107 -9.97 -4.27 -8.71
CA ILE A 107 -8.54 -4.16 -9.01
C ILE A 107 -7.70 -5.01 -8.05
N PRO A 108 -6.56 -5.57 -8.50
CA PRO A 108 -5.64 -6.24 -7.60
C PRO A 108 -5.16 -5.29 -6.49
N ILE A 109 -5.23 -5.76 -5.24
CA ILE A 109 -4.69 -5.06 -4.07
C ILE A 109 -3.63 -5.95 -3.43
N ILE A 110 -2.39 -5.45 -3.34
CA ILE A 110 -1.24 -6.20 -2.80
C ILE A 110 -0.63 -5.49 -1.60
N GLY A 111 -0.06 -6.28 -0.68
CA GLY A 111 0.72 -5.78 0.45
C GLY A 111 2.20 -5.84 0.16
N LEU A 112 2.95 -4.77 0.46
CA LEU A 112 4.39 -4.72 0.29
C LEU A 112 5.10 -4.50 1.62
N TRP A 113 6.23 -5.17 1.79
CA TRP A 113 7.21 -4.91 2.84
C TRP A 113 8.52 -4.45 2.23
N VAL A 114 9.05 -3.32 2.72
CA VAL A 114 10.44 -2.92 2.41
C VAL A 114 11.33 -3.28 3.59
N ASP A 115 12.31 -4.15 3.34
CA ASP A 115 13.21 -4.67 4.37
C ASP A 115 14.35 -3.69 4.72
N GLU A 116 15.21 -4.09 5.66
CA GLU A 116 16.37 -3.33 6.13
C GLU A 116 17.44 -3.07 5.05
N ASN A 117 17.39 -3.80 3.94
CA ASN A 117 18.26 -3.62 2.77
C ASN A 117 17.58 -2.81 1.66
N TRP A 118 16.42 -2.20 1.96
CA TRP A 118 15.58 -1.45 1.01
C TRP A 118 15.06 -2.29 -0.15
N LYS A 119 14.98 -3.61 0.03
CA LYS A 119 14.40 -4.52 -0.95
C LYS A 119 12.91 -4.68 -0.69
N VAL A 120 12.13 -4.61 -1.77
CA VAL A 120 10.67 -4.75 -1.74
C VAL A 120 10.28 -6.22 -1.87
N HIS A 121 9.41 -6.66 -0.97
CA HIS A 121 8.80 -7.99 -0.94
C HIS A 121 7.29 -7.86 -1.03
N GLU A 122 6.66 -8.60 -1.95
CA GLU A 122 5.21 -8.78 -1.97
C GLU A 122 4.82 -9.82 -0.93
N LEU A 123 3.88 -9.46 -0.06
CA LEU A 123 3.39 -10.34 0.99
C LEU A 123 2.34 -11.31 0.41
N PRO A 124 2.26 -12.56 0.91
CA PRO A 124 1.30 -13.54 0.44
C PRO A 124 -0.14 -13.07 0.69
N ASP A 125 -1.06 -13.42 -0.21
CA ASP A 125 -2.48 -13.07 -0.09
C ASP A 125 -3.16 -13.94 0.98
N LEU A 126 -3.65 -13.34 2.06
CA LEU A 126 -4.32 -14.05 3.17
C LEU A 126 -5.70 -14.62 2.81
N THR A 127 -6.19 -14.40 1.59
CA THR A 127 -7.45 -15.00 1.10
C THR A 127 -7.36 -16.50 0.92
N VAL A 128 -6.16 -17.08 0.87
CA VAL A 128 -5.93 -18.50 0.61
C VAL A 128 -5.84 -19.33 1.90
N GLU A 129 -5.66 -18.72 3.08
CA GLU A 129 -5.43 -19.46 4.32
C GLU A 129 -6.69 -19.96 5.04
N HIS A 130 -7.89 -19.53 4.63
CA HIS A 130 -9.16 -20.04 5.21
C HIS A 130 -9.83 -21.14 4.38
N ALA A 131 -9.11 -21.74 3.43
CA ALA A 131 -9.61 -22.82 2.57
C ALA A 131 -8.97 -24.20 2.88
N LYS A 132 -8.64 -24.47 4.15
CA LYS A 132 -8.27 -25.81 4.62
C LYS A 132 -9.02 -26.17 5.90
#